data_AF-A0A514ZA09-F1
#
_entry.id   AF-A0A514ZA09-F1
#
_cell.length_a   1.000
_cell.length_b   1.000
_cell.length_c   1.000
_cell.angle_alpha   90.00
_cell.angle_beta   90.00
_cell.angle_gamma   90.00
#
_symmetry.space_group_name_H-M   'P 1'
#
loop_
_entity.id
_entity.type
_entity.pdbx_description
1 polymer ?
#
loop_
_entity_poly.entity_id
_entity_poly.type
_entity_poly.pdbx_seq_one_letter_code
_entity_poly.pdbx_strand_id
1 'polypeptide(L)'
;MTEHEVRLLPLGSIVEIKEESKPHIIVARAIKKEKESLRDRYRVAPYPEGDTPNTLVYSIEAEQIQKVVFKGYSSEADQAFLDGLIDMIEKGIVPQKTAVKTVEDESFKISVPQTQEELVELLDDDPFYKFRG
;
A
#
# COMPACT_ATOMS: atom_id res chain seq x y z
N MET A 1 -7.29 26.83 20.06
CA MET A 1 -6.99 25.40 19.90
C MET A 1 -7.76 24.95 18.69
N THR A 2 -7.10 24.74 17.55
CA THR A 2 -7.78 24.28 16.33
C THR A 2 -7.89 22.76 16.40
N GLU A 3 -9.09 22.27 16.65
CA GLU A 3 -9.46 20.88 16.37
C GLU A 3 -9.14 20.61 14.90
N HIS A 4 -8.14 19.78 14.65
CA HIS A 4 -7.86 19.27 13.32
C HIS A 4 -8.75 18.06 13.13
N GLU A 5 -9.84 18.22 12.37
CA GLU A 5 -10.65 17.10 11.91
C GLU A 5 -9.75 16.24 11.00
N VAL A 6 -9.30 15.10 11.51
CA VAL A 6 -8.45 14.15 10.76
C VAL A 6 -9.27 13.60 9.60
N ARG A 7 -8.93 14.02 8.37
CA ARG A 7 -9.61 13.58 7.14
C ARG A 7 -8.60 12.96 6.20
N LEU A 8 -8.30 11.69 6.45
CA LEU A 8 -7.40 10.92 5.61
C LEU A 8 -8.00 10.69 4.22
N LEU A 9 -7.17 10.84 3.18
CA LEU A 9 -7.58 10.59 1.80
C LEU A 9 -7.88 9.10 1.55
N PRO A 10 -8.89 8.79 0.70
CA PRO A 10 -9.19 7.44 0.26
C PRO A 10 -7.97 6.70 -0.33
N LEU A 11 -7.92 5.37 -0.19
CA LEU A 11 -6.83 4.59 -0.80
C LEU A 11 -7.01 4.55 -2.31
N GLY A 12 -5.90 4.53 -3.03
CA GLY A 12 -5.90 4.69 -4.49
C GLY A 12 -6.09 6.13 -4.97
N SER A 13 -6.14 7.11 -4.06
CA SER A 13 -6.09 8.52 -4.47
C SER A 13 -4.75 8.83 -5.14
N ILE A 14 -4.80 9.59 -6.24
CA ILE A 14 -3.60 10.05 -6.96
C ILE A 14 -3.36 11.51 -6.58
N VAL A 15 -2.14 11.81 -6.17
CA VAL A 15 -1.74 13.11 -5.64
C VAL A 15 -0.46 13.61 -6.32
N GLU A 16 -0.34 14.94 -6.44
CA GLU A 16 0.90 15.63 -6.73
C GLU A 16 1.54 16.06 -5.41
N ILE A 17 2.86 15.88 -5.28
CA ILE A 17 3.64 16.20 -4.08
C ILE A 17 4.55 17.39 -4.43
N LYS A 18 4.69 18.37 -3.52
CA LYS A 18 5.29 19.70 -3.79
C LYS A 18 6.69 19.69 -4.43
N GLU A 19 7.47 18.63 -4.26
CA GLU A 19 8.85 18.51 -4.75
C GLU A 19 9.05 17.33 -5.71
N GLU A 20 7.96 16.67 -6.11
CA GLU A 20 7.99 15.53 -7.00
C GLU A 20 7.45 15.90 -8.39
N SER A 21 8.12 15.43 -9.43
CA SER A 21 7.69 15.67 -10.81
C SER A 21 6.58 14.73 -11.28
N LYS A 22 6.44 13.57 -10.62
CA LYS A 22 5.48 12.53 -10.99
C LYS A 22 4.34 12.45 -9.96
N PRO A 23 3.12 12.14 -10.41
CA PRO A 23 2.03 11.84 -9.50
C PRO A 23 2.32 10.54 -8.72
N HIS A 24 1.70 10.43 -7.56
CA HIS A 24 1.85 9.29 -6.68
C HIS A 24 0.48 8.77 -6.24
N ILE A 25 0.37 7.46 -6.06
CA ILE A 25 -0.84 6.80 -5.57
C ILE A 25 -0.71 6.49 -4.07
N ILE A 26 -1.75 6.82 -3.30
CA ILE A 26 -1.81 6.50 -1.86
C ILE A 26 -2.13 5.01 -1.69
N VAL A 27 -1.20 4.29 -1.06
CA VAL A 27 -1.30 2.83 -0.84
C VAL A 27 -1.46 2.46 0.63
N ALA A 28 -1.15 3.37 1.57
CA ALA A 28 -1.46 3.18 2.99
C ALA A 28 -1.73 4.51 3.69
N ARG A 29 -2.44 4.44 4.82
CA ARG A 29 -2.71 5.56 5.73
C ARG A 29 -2.07 5.27 7.08
N ALA A 30 -1.59 6.32 7.74
CA ALA A 30 -1.11 6.27 9.10
C ALA A 30 -1.41 7.61 9.79
N ILE A 31 -1.54 7.59 11.11
CA ILE A 31 -1.65 8.82 11.90
C ILE A 31 -0.52 8.77 12.91
N LYS A 32 0.25 9.86 13.00
CA LYS A 32 1.34 10.00 13.97
C LYS A 32 0.89 10.97 15.07
N LYS A 33 0.96 10.52 16.32
CA LYS A 33 0.76 11.40 17.48
C LYS A 33 2.08 12.10 17.79
N GLU A 34 2.16 13.41 17.60
CA GLU A 34 3.28 14.24 18.03
C GLU A 34 2.84 15.19 19.14
N LYS A 35 3.34 14.97 20.36
CA LYS A 35 3.00 15.75 21.56
C LYS A 35 1.46 15.87 21.73
N GLU A 36 0.90 17.01 21.32
CA GLU A 36 -0.52 17.38 21.43
C GLU A 36 -1.25 17.44 20.08
N SER A 37 -0.58 17.11 18.96
CA SER A 37 -1.17 17.14 17.62
C SER A 37 -1.13 15.79 16.92
N LEU A 38 -2.21 15.46 16.22
CA LEU A 38 -2.26 14.34 15.28
C LEU A 38 -1.81 14.84 13.90
N ARG A 39 -0.89 14.09 13.27
CA ARG A 39 -0.41 14.34 11.92
C ARG A 39 -0.81 13.19 11.01
N ASP A 40 -1.46 13.53 9.91
CA ASP A 40 -1.88 12.58 8.87
C ASP A 40 -0.67 12.20 8.02
N ARG A 41 -0.43 10.89 7.89
CA ARG A 41 0.64 10.32 7.07
C ARG A 41 0.09 9.33 6.07
N TYR A 42 0.79 9.23 4.95
CA TYR A 42 0.49 8.29 3.89
C TYR A 42 1.73 7.50 3.53
N ARG A 43 1.53 6.29 3.01
CA ARG A 43 2.52 5.67 2.13
C ARG A 43 2.07 5.82 0.69
N VAL A 44 3.02 6.16 -0.17
CA VAL A 44 2.75 6.45 -1.57
C VAL A 44 3.69 5.67 -2.48
N ALA A 45 3.18 5.25 -3.63
CA ALA A 45 3.96 4.67 -4.72
C ALA A 45 3.98 5.65 -5.91
N PRO A 46 5.07 5.75 -6.68
CA PRO A 46 5.07 6.50 -7.93
C PRO A 46 4.01 5.96 -8.90
N TYR A 47 3.34 6.84 -9.65
CA TYR A 47 2.40 6.46 -10.69
C TYR A 47 2.95 6.86 -12.07
N PRO A 48 2.90 5.97 -13.09
CA PRO A 48 2.20 4.68 -13.12
C PRO A 48 3.05 3.47 -12.66
N GLU A 49 4.31 3.66 -12.31
CA GLU A 49 5.28 2.56 -12.12
C GLU A 49 4.94 1.64 -10.93
N GLY A 50 4.39 2.19 -9.85
CA GLY A 50 4.11 1.46 -8.62
C GLY A 50 5.37 1.12 -7.80
N ASP A 51 5.28 0.05 -7.01
CA ASP A 51 6.39 -0.52 -6.27
C ASP A 51 7.16 -1.48 -7.18
N THR A 52 8.37 -1.08 -7.59
CA THR A 52 9.22 -1.85 -8.49
C THR A 52 10.63 -1.95 -7.91
N PRO A 53 11.52 -2.81 -8.43
CA PRO A 53 12.91 -2.83 -7.97
C PRO A 53 13.64 -1.48 -8.07
N ASN A 54 13.16 -0.56 -8.92
CA ASN A 54 13.73 0.78 -9.13
C ASN A 54 12.96 1.91 -8.43
N THR A 55 11.76 1.63 -7.92
CA THR A 55 10.86 2.64 -7.32
C THR A 55 10.23 2.08 -6.05
N LEU A 56 10.41 2.77 -4.93
CA LEU A 56 9.99 2.26 -3.62
C LEU A 56 8.79 3.02 -3.08
N VAL A 57 7.96 2.30 -2.32
CA VAL A 57 6.89 2.92 -1.52
C VAL A 57 7.47 3.63 -0.29
N TYR A 58 7.34 4.95 -0.24
CA TYR A 58 7.84 5.77 0.87
C TYR A 58 6.71 6.50 1.61
N SER A 59 7.04 7.09 2.77
CA SER A 59 6.06 7.78 3.61
C SER A 59 6.10 9.29 3.42
N ILE A 60 4.94 9.92 3.42
CA ILE A 60 4.78 11.38 3.38
C ILE A 60 3.84 11.86 4.48
N GLU A 61 3.93 13.14 4.83
CA GLU A 61 2.93 13.87 5.62
C GLU A 61 1.89 14.51 4.70
N ALA A 62 0.65 14.69 5.18
CA ALA A 62 -0.43 15.27 4.40
C ALA A 62 -0.09 16.68 3.87
N GLU A 63 0.70 17.45 4.60
CA GLU A 63 1.13 18.80 4.23
C GLU A 63 2.09 18.83 3.02
N GLN A 64 2.69 17.69 2.67
CA GLN A 64 3.53 17.56 1.47
C GLN A 64 2.71 17.41 0.19
N ILE A 65 1.42 17.05 0.31
CA ILE A 65 0.51 16.95 -0.84
C ILE A 65 0.23 18.37 -1.36
N GLN A 66 0.53 18.59 -2.63
CA GLN A 66 0.23 19.84 -3.32
C GLN A 66 -1.20 19.86 -3.84
N LYS A 67 -1.64 18.74 -4.44
CA LYS A 67 -2.94 18.63 -5.10
C LYS A 67 -3.40 17.18 -5.16
N VAL A 68 -4.71 16.97 -5.04
CA VAL A 68 -5.35 15.69 -5.35
C VAL A 68 -5.79 15.69 -6.81
N VAL A 69 -5.20 14.79 -7.60
CA VAL A 69 -5.51 14.62 -9.03
C VAL A 69 -6.72 13.72 -9.21
N PHE A 70 -6.81 12.66 -8.40
CA PHE A 70 -7.92 11.72 -8.40
C PHE A 70 -8.22 11.28 -6.97
N LYS A 71 -9.50 11.25 -6.61
CA LYS A 71 -9.95 10.75 -5.31
C LYS A 71 -10.19 9.24 -5.43
N GLY A 72 -9.49 8.48 -4.59
CA GLY A 72 -9.57 7.03 -4.56
C GLY A 72 -10.90 6.50 -4.03
N TYR A 73 -10.95 5.19 -3.84
CA TYR A 73 -12.18 4.50 -3.42
C TYR A 73 -12.46 4.68 -1.93
N SER A 74 -13.72 5.02 -1.61
CA SER A 74 -14.21 5.10 -0.24
C SER A 74 -15.60 4.47 -0.15
N SER A 75 -15.86 3.79 0.96
CA SER A 75 -17.09 3.06 1.26
C SER A 75 -17.45 3.21 2.75
N GLU A 76 -18.61 2.73 3.15
CA GLU A 76 -18.99 2.74 4.58
C GLU A 76 -18.00 1.96 5.45
N ALA A 77 -17.46 0.84 4.95
CA ALA A 77 -16.43 0.07 5.65
C ALA A 77 -15.11 0.86 5.79
N ASP A 78 -14.74 1.63 4.77
CA ASP A 78 -13.57 2.52 4.80
C ASP A 78 -13.73 3.63 5.85
N GLN A 79 -14.93 4.24 5.93
CA GLN A 79 -15.25 5.25 6.93
C GLN A 79 -15.23 4.68 8.35
N ALA A 80 -15.90 3.54 8.57
CA ALA A 80 -15.90 2.88 9.89
C ALA A 80 -14.50 2.48 10.36
N PHE A 81 -13.61 2.07 9.43
CA PHE A 81 -12.21 1.80 9.75
C PHE A 81 -11.45 3.07 10.15
N LEU A 82 -11.65 4.18 9.44
CA LEU A 82 -11.03 5.46 9.77
C LEU A 82 -11.45 5.98 11.13
N ASP A 83 -12.75 5.92 11.44
CA ASP A 83 -13.30 6.33 12.73
C ASP A 83 -12.67 5.50 13.86
N GLY A 84 -12.62 4.17 13.69
CA GLY A 84 -11.97 3.27 14.65
C GLY A 84 -10.47 3.54 14.83
N LEU A 85 -9.77 3.92 13.77
CA LEU A 85 -8.34 4.26 13.82
C LEU A 85 -8.09 5.55 14.61
N ILE A 86 -8.91 6.59 14.40
CA ILE A 86 -8.83 7.86 15.15
C ILE A 86 -9.10 7.61 16.63
N ASP A 87 -10.20 6.91 16.94
CA ASP A 87 -10.61 6.51 18.29
C ASP A 87 -9.49 5.80 19.05
N MET A 88 -8.83 4.85 18.39
CA MET A 88 -7.76 4.04 18.96
C MET A 88 -6.55 4.89 19.36
N ILE A 89 -6.19 5.87 18.52
CA ILE A 89 -5.04 6.75 18.75
C ILE A 89 -5.34 7.80 19.82
N GLU A 90 -6.56 8.33 19.85
CA GLU A 90 -7.03 9.23 20.91
C GLU A 90 -7.00 8.53 22.28
N LYS A 91 -7.50 7.30 22.34
CA LYS A 91 -7.50 6.46 23.56
C LYS A 91 -6.10 5.96 23.95
N GLY A 92 -5.06 6.26 23.15
CA GLY A 92 -3.68 5.88 23.45
C GLY A 92 -3.39 4.39 23.31
N ILE A 93 -4.31 3.63 22.72
CA ILE A 93 -4.14 2.20 22.44
C ILE A 93 -3.39 2.13 21.11
N VAL A 94 -2.09 2.38 21.09
CA VAL A 94 -1.30 2.10 19.88
C VAL A 94 -1.26 0.59 19.73
N PRO A 95 -1.80 -0.01 18.65
CA PRO A 95 -1.56 -1.42 18.40
C PRO A 95 -0.06 -1.53 18.15
N GLN A 96 0.67 -2.05 19.15
CA GLN A 96 2.02 -2.51 18.93
C GLN A 96 1.96 -3.45 17.74
N LYS A 97 2.90 -3.26 16.79
CA LYS A 97 3.08 -4.11 15.60
C LYS A 97 2.59 -5.52 15.91
N THR A 98 1.37 -5.84 15.52
CA THR A 98 1.12 -7.21 15.13
C THR A 98 1.96 -7.30 13.89
N ALA A 99 3.12 -7.94 14.02
CA ALA A 99 3.80 -8.47 12.86
C ALA A 99 2.71 -9.20 12.10
N VAL A 100 2.19 -8.58 11.03
CA VAL A 100 1.70 -9.35 9.90
C VAL A 100 2.86 -10.29 9.70
N LYS A 101 2.67 -11.56 10.03
CA LYS A 101 3.63 -12.58 9.67
C LYS A 101 3.87 -12.27 8.21
N THR A 102 5.07 -11.83 7.88
CA THR A 102 5.62 -12.09 6.58
C THR A 102 5.29 -13.56 6.42
N VAL A 103 4.29 -13.88 5.59
CA VAL A 103 4.39 -15.08 4.80
C VAL A 103 5.70 -14.82 4.11
N GLU A 104 6.76 -15.32 4.75
CA GLU A 104 8.04 -15.49 4.13
C GLU A 104 7.68 -16.00 2.76
N ASP A 105 8.16 -15.30 1.73
CA ASP A 105 8.26 -15.89 0.42
C ASP A 105 8.86 -17.28 0.66
N GLU A 106 7.99 -18.30 0.74
CA GLU A 106 8.31 -19.59 0.19
C GLU A 106 8.53 -19.25 -1.27
N SER A 107 9.75 -18.81 -1.55
CA SER A 107 10.41 -19.00 -2.81
C SER A 107 9.97 -20.40 -3.23
N PHE A 108 8.97 -20.43 -4.12
CA PHE A 108 8.72 -21.60 -4.92
C PHE A 108 10.08 -21.87 -5.52
N LYS A 109 10.77 -22.88 -5.00
CA LYS A 109 11.94 -23.42 -5.63
C LYS A 109 11.39 -23.98 -6.93
N ILE A 110 11.36 -23.15 -7.96
CA ILE A 110 11.20 -23.62 -9.32
C ILE A 110 12.49 -24.39 -9.54
N SER A 111 12.44 -25.70 -9.29
CA SER A 111 13.45 -26.63 -9.74
C SER A 111 13.50 -26.46 -11.24
N VAL A 112 14.56 -25.80 -11.73
CA VAL A 112 14.80 -25.68 -13.15
C VAL A 112 14.95 -27.12 -13.67
N PRO A 113 14.07 -27.60 -14.55
CA PRO A 113 14.19 -28.94 -15.12
C PRO A 113 15.55 -29.05 -15.83
N GLN A 114 16.31 -30.08 -15.48
CA GLN A 114 17.68 -30.26 -15.98
C GLN A 114 17.70 -31.07 -17.28
N THR A 115 16.57 -31.68 -17.65
CA THR A 115 16.41 -32.45 -18.89
C THR A 115 15.17 -32.02 -19.68
N GLN A 116 15.16 -32.35 -20.97
CA GLN A 116 14.00 -32.11 -21.83
C GLN A 116 12.79 -32.98 -21.44
N GLU A 117 13.03 -34.13 -20.82
CA GLU A 117 11.99 -35.06 -20.36
C GLU A 117 11.24 -34.49 -19.15
N GLU A 118 11.96 -33.92 -18.17
CA GLU A 118 11.36 -33.23 -17.01
C GLU A 118 10.55 -32.00 -17.41
N LEU A 119 10.98 -31.29 -18.47
CA LEU A 119 10.22 -30.17 -19.03
C LEU A 119 8.87 -30.61 -19.61
N VAL A 120 8.83 -31.74 -20.31
CA VAL A 120 7.62 -32.21 -20.98
C VAL A 120 6.57 -32.67 -19.95
N GLU A 121 6.98 -33.41 -18.92
CA GLU A 121 6.07 -33.82 -17.83
C GLU A 121 5.45 -32.61 -17.11
N LEU A 122 6.25 -31.58 -16.82
CA LEU A 122 5.77 -30.39 -16.11
C LEU A 122 4.78 -29.55 -16.94
N LEU A 123 4.88 -29.63 -18.27
CA LEU A 123 4.00 -28.92 -19.20
C LEU A 123 2.71 -29.71 -19.48
N ASP A 124 2.74 -31.04 -19.39
CA ASP A 124 1.54 -31.87 -19.49
C ASP A 124 0.58 -31.69 -18.30
N ASP A 125 1.13 -31.36 -17.12
CA ASP A 125 0.35 -31.06 -15.90
C ASP A 125 -0.23 -29.65 -15.87
N ASP A 126 0.23 -28.72 -16.73
CA ASP A 126 -0.31 -27.36 -16.79
C ASP A 126 -1.61 -27.35 -17.65
N PRO A 127 -2.79 -27.12 -17.03
CA PRO A 127 -4.07 -27.13 -17.73
C PRO A 127 -4.17 -26.04 -18.81
N PHE A 128 -3.26 -25.06 -18.79
CA PHE A 128 -3.18 -23.98 -19.77
C PHE A 128 -2.10 -24.18 -20.84
N TYR A 129 -1.21 -25.18 -20.72
CA TYR A 129 -0.11 -25.37 -21.66
C TYR A 129 -0.59 -25.58 -23.09
N LYS A 130 -1.66 -26.37 -23.26
CA LYS A 130 -2.27 -26.67 -24.57
C LYS A 130 -2.92 -25.47 -25.25
N PHE A 131 -3.06 -24.34 -24.55
CA PHE A 131 -3.64 -23.11 -25.08
C PHE A 131 -2.61 -22.06 -25.48
N ARG A 132 -1.32 -22.31 -25.23
CA ARG A 132 -0.22 -21.48 -25.74
C ARG A 132 0.10 -21.89 -27.18
N GLY A 133 -0.81 -21.58 -28.09
CA GLY A 133 -0.59 -21.63 -29.54
C GLY A 133 0.11 -20.39 -30.06
#